data_AF-A0A1M6BS43-F1
#
_entry.id   AF-A0A1M6BS43-F1
#
_cell.length_a   1.000
_cell.length_b   1.000
_cell.length_c   1.000
_cell.angle_alpha   90.00
_cell.angle_beta   90.00
_cell.angle_gamma   90.00
#
_symmetry.space_group_name_H-M   'P 1'
#
loop_
_entity.id
_entity.type
_entity.pdbx_description
1 polymer ?
#
loop_
_entity_poly.entity_id
_entity_poly.type
_entity_poly.pdbx_seq_one_letter_code
_entity_poly.pdbx_strand_id
1 'polypeptide(L)'
;MTRKLFLLHLLCFCCLLSAQATGQISDLIIIGKDTFMLETCPIEHDPIISRQVRERLSNENFCTACWRGYQATWQIEDDKLILKRIEDSKSLFPDTVPEVTVDLNGIFDQYQDKRGRVIASWFSGELKVVSGEQIYYVHTGFNREYENETDYQVEQGRIISKTSYRNSIKKGTSIKDAMNLIKTQFNRDYFPELANTKVVISCAVLPKADGSIDSIEVHIIRPNSIMEERKNLYIEHICEILKKAPQWEVLTVRNKIRKTERWAISLSPPKKQTRGISAQ
;
A
#
# COMPACT_ATOMS: atom_id res chain seq x y z
N MET A 1 11.03 25.37 29.79
CA MET A 1 10.44 24.02 29.59
C MET A 1 9.22 24.04 28.66
N THR A 2 8.40 25.07 28.68
CA THR A 2 7.22 25.30 27.83
C THR A 2 7.46 25.15 26.31
N ARG A 3 8.60 25.61 25.79
CA ARG A 3 8.94 25.51 24.36
C ARG A 3 9.24 24.07 23.90
N LYS A 4 9.82 23.23 24.76
CA LYS A 4 10.02 21.78 24.50
C LYS A 4 8.70 21.00 24.59
N LEU A 5 7.82 21.40 25.51
CA LEU A 5 6.48 20.81 25.64
C LEU A 5 5.62 21.14 24.41
N PHE A 6 5.69 22.37 23.89
CA PHE A 6 4.96 22.79 22.69
C PHE A 6 5.42 22.04 21.43
N LEU A 7 6.74 21.85 21.26
CA LEU A 7 7.32 21.03 20.18
C LEU A 7 6.86 19.56 20.27
N LEU A 8 6.78 18.99 21.47
CA LEU A 8 6.27 17.63 21.68
C LEU A 8 4.77 17.51 21.35
N HIS A 9 3.97 18.52 21.71
CA HIS A 9 2.53 18.56 21.38
C HIS A 9 2.30 18.75 19.88
N LEU A 10 3.12 19.55 19.20
CA LEU A 10 3.09 19.72 17.75
C LEU A 10 3.46 18.40 17.02
N LEU A 11 4.52 17.71 17.48
CA LEU A 11 4.91 16.41 16.93
C LEU A 11 3.82 15.34 17.12
N CYS A 12 3.22 15.28 18.32
CA CYS A 12 2.11 14.37 18.61
C CYS A 12 0.84 14.71 17.79
N PHE A 13 0.58 15.99 17.50
CA PHE A 13 -0.54 16.41 16.66
C PHE A 13 -0.32 16.01 15.18
N CYS A 14 0.93 16.09 14.69
CA CYS A 14 1.29 15.59 13.35
C CYS A 14 1.15 14.07 13.23
N CYS A 15 1.39 13.29 14.29
CA CYS A 15 1.19 11.84 14.29
C CYS A 15 -0.29 11.40 14.35
N LEU A 16 -1.22 12.32 14.65
CA LEU A 16 -2.67 12.05 14.66
C LEU A 16 -3.33 12.34 13.32
N LEU A 17 -2.67 13.10 12.44
CA LEU A 17 -3.03 13.18 11.04
C LEU A 17 -2.47 11.92 10.38
N SER A 18 -3.35 11.00 9.97
CA SER A 18 -2.94 9.98 9.00
C SER A 18 -2.46 10.74 7.76
N ALA A 19 -1.15 10.89 7.60
CA ALA A 19 -0.59 11.31 6.33
C ALA A 19 -1.01 10.23 5.33
N GLN A 20 -2.05 10.51 4.56
CA GLN A 20 -2.44 9.69 3.43
C GLN A 20 -1.33 9.91 2.42
N ALA A 21 -0.31 9.06 2.47
CA ALA A 21 0.71 9.06 1.45
C ALA A 21 0.01 8.69 0.13
N THR A 22 0.29 9.42 -0.94
CA THR A 22 -0.20 9.03 -2.25
C THR A 22 0.77 8.00 -2.79
N GLY A 23 0.29 6.83 -3.23
CA GLY A 23 1.14 5.81 -3.82
C GLY A 23 2.00 6.40 -4.95
N GLN A 24 3.21 5.87 -5.07
CA GLN A 24 4.15 6.28 -6.09
C GLN A 24 3.60 5.90 -7.48
N ILE A 25 3.67 6.81 -8.45
CA ILE A 25 3.27 6.53 -9.83
C ILE A 25 4.18 5.47 -10.43
N SER A 26 3.63 4.53 -11.19
CA SER A 26 4.44 3.52 -11.88
C SER A 26 5.24 4.15 -13.00
N ASP A 27 6.41 3.58 -13.31
CA ASP A 27 7.02 3.80 -14.62
C ASP A 27 6.18 3.08 -15.69
N LEU A 28 6.47 3.34 -16.96
CA LEU A 28 5.85 2.66 -18.08
C LEU A 28 6.84 1.67 -18.68
N ILE A 29 6.37 0.54 -19.19
CA ILE A 29 7.22 -0.43 -19.90
C ILE A 29 6.50 -0.98 -21.13
N ILE A 30 7.16 -0.88 -22.28
CA ILE A 30 6.68 -1.35 -23.56
C ILE A 30 7.18 -2.78 -23.77
N ILE A 31 6.26 -3.72 -24.02
CA ILE A 31 6.58 -5.12 -24.30
C ILE A 31 5.78 -5.55 -25.52
N GLY A 32 6.50 -5.82 -26.63
CA GLY A 32 5.85 -6.04 -27.92
C GLY A 32 5.18 -4.76 -28.41
N LYS A 33 3.85 -4.76 -28.52
CA LYS A 33 3.05 -3.60 -28.95
C LYS A 33 2.29 -2.92 -27.81
N ASP A 34 2.33 -3.50 -26.62
CA ASP A 34 1.55 -3.06 -25.48
C ASP A 34 2.42 -2.30 -24.49
N THR A 35 1.80 -1.38 -23.76
CA THR A 35 2.43 -0.60 -22.68
C THR A 35 1.79 -0.99 -21.35
N PHE A 36 2.65 -1.26 -20.38
CA PHE A 36 2.28 -1.73 -19.05
C PHE A 36 2.81 -0.80 -17.97
N MET A 37 2.31 -0.99 -16.75
CA MET A 37 2.85 -0.32 -15.57
C MET A 37 4.04 -1.11 -15.02
N LEU A 38 5.12 -0.41 -14.71
CA LEU A 38 6.31 -0.95 -14.06
C LEU A 38 6.37 -0.43 -12.62
N GLU A 39 6.22 -1.33 -11.66
CA GLU A 39 6.28 -1.07 -10.20
C GLU A 39 7.71 -1.27 -9.66
N THR A 40 8.70 -0.89 -10.46
CA THR A 40 10.11 -0.92 -10.13
C THR A 40 10.74 0.31 -10.76
N CYS A 41 11.76 0.88 -10.12
CA CYS A 41 12.43 2.09 -10.61
C CYS A 41 13.91 1.79 -10.89
N PRO A 42 14.27 1.24 -12.08
CA PRO A 42 15.64 0.81 -12.36
C PRO A 42 16.69 1.92 -12.26
N ILE A 43 16.32 3.18 -12.50
CA ILE A 43 17.21 4.33 -12.32
C ILE A 43 17.57 4.55 -10.85
N GLU A 44 16.62 4.33 -9.92
CA GLU A 44 16.84 4.55 -8.48
C GLU A 44 17.75 3.50 -7.84
N HIS A 45 18.07 2.41 -8.54
CA HIS A 45 19.01 1.38 -8.06
C HIS A 45 20.48 1.83 -8.15
N ASP A 46 20.78 2.86 -8.96
CA ASP A 46 22.09 3.49 -9.01
C ASP A 46 21.99 4.93 -8.45
N PRO A 47 22.59 5.21 -7.27
CA PRO A 47 22.45 6.51 -6.63
C PRO A 47 23.14 7.65 -7.41
N ILE A 48 24.13 7.34 -8.25
CA ILE A 48 24.83 8.33 -9.07
C ILE A 48 23.93 8.73 -10.24
N ILE A 49 23.42 7.74 -11.00
CA ILE A 49 22.49 7.99 -12.11
C ILE A 49 21.25 8.71 -11.59
N SER A 50 20.65 8.21 -10.52
CA SER A 50 19.46 8.80 -9.90
C SER A 50 19.69 10.26 -9.47
N ARG A 51 20.86 10.60 -8.92
CA ARG A 51 21.22 11.99 -8.61
C ARG A 51 21.34 12.83 -9.88
N GLN A 52 22.04 12.34 -10.90
CA GLN A 52 22.22 13.10 -12.14
C GLN A 52 20.89 13.36 -12.86
N VAL A 53 19.95 12.40 -12.82
CA VAL A 53 18.58 12.60 -13.34
C VAL A 53 17.86 13.68 -12.53
N ARG A 54 17.90 13.61 -11.19
CA ARG A 54 17.28 14.62 -10.32
C ARG A 54 17.81 16.03 -10.56
N GLU A 55 19.11 16.18 -10.82
CA GLU A 55 19.74 17.48 -11.11
C GLU A 55 19.22 18.13 -12.41
N ARG A 56 18.53 17.38 -13.28
CA ARG A 56 17.93 17.87 -14.52
C ARG A 56 16.42 18.08 -14.44
N LEU A 57 15.79 17.71 -13.33
CA LEU A 57 14.37 17.95 -13.12
C LEU A 57 14.14 19.43 -12.81
N SER A 58 12.96 19.92 -13.17
CA SER A 58 12.67 21.35 -13.08
C SER A 58 12.50 21.90 -11.65
N ASN A 59 12.59 21.07 -10.60
CA ASN A 59 12.43 21.44 -9.18
C ASN A 59 11.12 22.21 -8.83
N GLU A 60 10.21 22.34 -9.78
CA GLU A 60 8.93 23.04 -9.66
C GLU A 60 7.80 22.01 -9.52
N ASN A 61 6.75 22.37 -8.77
CA ASN A 61 5.51 21.60 -8.64
C ASN A 61 5.68 20.15 -8.12
N PHE A 62 5.93 20.02 -6.82
CA PHE A 62 6.00 18.73 -6.13
C PHE A 62 4.70 17.92 -6.31
N CYS A 63 4.77 16.86 -7.12
CA CYS A 63 3.68 15.89 -7.24
C CYS A 63 3.72 14.91 -6.07
N THR A 64 2.71 14.95 -5.20
CA THR A 64 2.63 14.03 -4.05
C THR A 64 2.47 12.57 -4.45
N ALA A 65 2.11 12.28 -5.71
CA ALA A 65 2.03 10.94 -6.29
C ALA A 65 3.30 10.52 -7.05
N CYS A 66 4.24 11.43 -7.33
CA CYS A 66 5.46 11.16 -8.06
C CYS A 66 6.67 11.60 -7.23
N TRP A 67 6.97 10.84 -6.18
CA TRP A 67 7.97 11.22 -5.17
C TRP A 67 9.38 11.36 -5.74
N ARG A 68 9.66 10.68 -6.86
CA ARG A 68 10.95 10.73 -7.55
C ARG A 68 11.06 11.89 -8.53
N GLY A 69 9.98 12.62 -8.79
CA GLY A 69 9.95 13.80 -9.65
C GLY A 69 9.97 13.51 -11.14
N TYR A 70 9.93 12.24 -11.56
CA TYR A 70 9.85 11.82 -12.97
C TYR A 70 9.09 10.51 -13.15
N GLN A 71 8.63 10.27 -14.38
CA GLN A 71 8.18 8.96 -14.85
C GLN A 71 9.10 8.51 -15.99
N ALA A 72 9.68 7.32 -15.89
CA ALA A 72 10.47 6.75 -16.99
C ALA A 72 9.61 5.83 -17.85
N THR A 73 9.90 5.81 -19.16
CA THR A 73 9.37 4.82 -20.09
C THR A 73 10.49 3.88 -20.50
N TRP A 74 10.26 2.60 -20.29
CA TRP A 74 11.15 1.49 -20.60
C TRP A 74 10.61 0.68 -21.78
N GLN A 75 11.45 -0.15 -22.37
CA GLN A 75 11.07 -1.13 -23.37
C GLN A 75 11.87 -2.42 -23.15
N ILE A 76 11.20 -3.57 -23.26
CA ILE A 76 11.88 -4.86 -23.40
C ILE A 76 11.93 -5.20 -24.89
N GLU A 77 13.13 -5.30 -25.45
CA GLU A 77 13.39 -5.67 -26.85
C GLU A 77 14.67 -6.50 -26.91
N ASP A 78 14.68 -7.61 -27.66
CA ASP A 78 15.83 -8.53 -27.78
C ASP A 78 16.43 -8.95 -26.42
N ASP A 79 15.56 -9.30 -25.46
CA ASP A 79 15.92 -9.63 -24.07
C ASP A 79 16.71 -8.53 -23.34
N LYS A 80 16.58 -7.27 -23.75
CA LYS A 80 17.24 -6.13 -23.09
C LYS A 80 16.21 -5.16 -22.52
N LEU A 81 16.51 -4.65 -21.33
CA LEU A 81 15.82 -3.52 -20.73
C LEU A 81 16.42 -2.23 -21.29
N ILE A 82 15.59 -1.46 -21.99
CA ILE A 82 16.00 -0.26 -22.72
C ILE A 82 15.26 0.95 -22.14
N LEU A 83 16.00 1.99 -21.76
CA LEU A 83 15.41 3.27 -21.37
C LEU A 83 15.04 4.05 -22.65
N LYS A 84 13.77 4.46 -22.76
CA LYS A 84 13.26 5.21 -23.92
C LYS A 84 13.22 6.70 -23.68
N ARG A 85 12.72 7.11 -22.52
CA ARG A 85 12.63 8.51 -22.12
C ARG A 85 12.38 8.63 -20.62
N ILE A 86 12.66 9.82 -20.10
CA ILE A 86 12.32 10.24 -18.75
C ILE A 86 11.50 11.53 -18.89
N GLU A 87 10.31 11.56 -18.31
CA GLU A 87 9.41 12.71 -18.33
C GLU A 87 9.37 13.33 -16.94
N ASP A 88 9.51 14.65 -16.86
CA ASP A 88 9.39 15.39 -15.60
C ASP A 88 7.96 15.24 -15.04
N SER A 89 7.84 15.10 -13.72
CA SER A 89 6.55 14.95 -13.05
C SER A 89 5.52 16.06 -13.35
N LYS A 90 5.95 17.27 -13.72
CA LYS A 90 5.03 18.34 -14.11
C LYS A 90 4.25 18.03 -15.38
N SER A 91 4.79 17.19 -16.26
CA SER A 91 4.15 16.79 -17.53
C SER A 91 3.09 15.71 -17.34
N LEU A 92 3.01 15.12 -16.14
CA LEU A 92 1.98 14.12 -15.80
C LEU A 92 0.58 14.73 -15.65
N PHE A 93 0.48 16.06 -15.55
CA PHE A 93 -0.79 16.80 -15.48
C PHE A 93 -0.86 17.82 -16.62
N PRO A 94 -1.15 17.36 -17.86
CA PRO A 94 -0.95 18.11 -19.10
C PRO A 94 -1.86 19.33 -19.26
N ASP A 95 -2.85 19.50 -18.38
CA ASP A 95 -3.80 20.62 -18.45
C ASP A 95 -3.14 22.00 -18.23
N THR A 96 -1.86 22.04 -17.83
CA THR A 96 -1.19 23.30 -17.46
C THR A 96 0.23 23.49 -18.02
N VAL A 97 0.92 22.44 -18.47
CA VAL A 97 2.33 22.51 -18.91
C VAL A 97 2.60 21.56 -20.08
N PRO A 98 3.39 21.95 -21.10
CA PRO A 98 3.86 21.04 -22.14
C PRO A 98 4.62 19.83 -21.59
N GLU A 99 4.70 18.76 -22.39
CA GLU A 99 5.58 17.62 -22.11
C GLU A 99 7.04 18.09 -22.02
N VAL A 100 7.70 17.77 -20.91
CA VAL A 100 9.10 18.09 -20.65
C VAL A 100 9.85 16.79 -20.45
N THR A 101 10.47 16.35 -21.54
CA THR A 101 11.40 15.23 -21.53
C THR A 101 12.74 15.69 -20.96
N VAL A 102 13.28 14.91 -20.02
CA VAL A 102 14.61 15.14 -19.46
C VAL A 102 15.67 14.82 -20.50
N ASP A 103 16.63 15.73 -20.68
CA ASP A 103 17.80 15.46 -21.53
C ASP A 103 18.63 14.33 -20.92
N LEU A 104 18.88 13.28 -21.71
CA LEU A 104 19.62 12.09 -21.30
C LEU A 104 21.13 12.20 -21.56
N ASN A 105 21.57 13.16 -22.38
CA ASN A 105 22.96 13.30 -22.83
C ASN A 105 23.91 13.45 -21.63
N GLY A 106 25.04 12.76 -21.63
CA GLY A 106 26.04 12.82 -20.56
C GLY A 106 25.69 12.05 -19.27
N ILE A 107 24.46 11.55 -19.11
CA ILE A 107 24.12 10.63 -18.00
C ILE A 107 24.30 9.19 -18.45
N PHE A 108 23.76 8.87 -19.62
CA PHE A 108 23.62 7.49 -20.08
C PHE A 108 24.56 7.11 -21.23
N ASP A 109 25.51 7.98 -21.59
CA ASP A 109 26.36 7.81 -22.78
C ASP A 109 27.14 6.50 -22.77
N GLN A 110 27.68 6.11 -21.61
CA GLN A 110 28.42 4.85 -21.43
C GLN A 110 27.54 3.59 -21.57
N TYR A 111 26.22 3.74 -21.52
CA TYR A 111 25.24 2.67 -21.56
C TYR A 111 24.55 2.52 -22.92
N GLN A 112 24.96 3.32 -23.92
CA GLN A 112 24.40 3.25 -25.26
C GLN A 112 24.95 2.06 -26.05
N ASP A 113 24.07 1.35 -26.74
CA ASP A 113 24.47 0.35 -27.73
C ASP A 113 24.90 1.01 -29.06
N LYS A 114 25.33 0.18 -30.02
CA LYS A 114 25.74 0.65 -31.36
C LYS A 114 24.65 1.40 -32.14
N ARG A 115 23.39 1.33 -31.70
CA ARG A 115 22.24 2.03 -32.30
C ARG A 115 21.85 3.27 -31.50
N GLY A 116 22.61 3.65 -30.46
CA GLY A 116 22.32 4.77 -29.57
C GLY A 116 21.22 4.47 -28.55
N ARG A 117 20.78 3.22 -28.40
CA ARG A 117 19.76 2.85 -27.41
C ARG A 117 20.41 2.72 -26.04
N VAL A 118 19.83 3.33 -25.02
CA VAL A 118 20.31 3.23 -23.64
C VAL A 118 19.91 1.87 -23.06
N ILE A 119 20.87 0.96 -22.94
CA ILE A 119 20.67 -0.36 -22.31
C ILE A 119 20.90 -0.20 -20.82
N ALA A 120 19.98 -0.72 -20.00
CA ALA A 120 20.03 -0.59 -18.54
C ALA A 120 21.10 -1.47 -17.88
N SER A 121 22.35 -1.50 -18.37
CA SER A 121 23.37 -2.44 -17.91
C SER A 121 23.84 -2.22 -16.48
N TRP A 122 23.52 -1.06 -15.89
CA TRP A 122 23.70 -0.79 -14.46
C TRP A 122 22.70 -1.55 -13.58
N PHE A 123 21.57 -2.02 -14.11
CA PHE A 123 20.51 -2.64 -13.33
C PHE A 123 20.62 -4.16 -13.33
N SER A 124 20.61 -4.74 -12.12
CA SER A 124 20.34 -6.17 -11.89
C SER A 124 19.32 -6.29 -10.76
N GLY A 125 18.29 -7.10 -10.97
CA GLY A 125 17.18 -7.24 -10.02
C GLY A 125 15.89 -7.70 -10.69
N GLU A 126 14.80 -7.64 -9.92
CA GLU A 126 13.47 -8.00 -10.38
C GLU A 126 12.72 -6.76 -10.88
N LEU A 127 12.08 -6.87 -12.05
CA LEU A 127 11.08 -5.91 -12.52
C LEU A 127 9.68 -6.48 -12.25
N LYS A 128 8.85 -5.74 -11.51
CA LYS A 128 7.43 -6.07 -11.32
C LYS A 128 6.58 -5.32 -12.35
N VAL A 129 6.07 -6.04 -13.36
CA VAL A 129 5.20 -5.48 -14.41
C VAL A 129 3.76 -5.86 -14.13
N VAL A 130 2.83 -4.91 -14.17
CA VAL A 130 1.43 -5.11 -13.78
C VAL A 130 0.44 -4.56 -14.81
N SER A 131 -0.74 -5.18 -14.89
CA SER A 131 -1.84 -4.78 -15.78
C SER A 131 -3.20 -5.33 -15.35
N GLY A 132 -4.27 -4.84 -15.97
CA GLY A 132 -5.66 -5.16 -15.60
C GLY A 132 -6.16 -4.25 -14.47
N GLU A 133 -7.23 -4.67 -13.80
CA GLU A 133 -7.81 -3.89 -12.72
C GLU A 133 -6.91 -3.88 -11.46
N GLN A 134 -6.89 -2.75 -10.75
CA GLN A 134 -6.30 -2.67 -9.41
C GLN A 134 -7.26 -3.31 -8.40
N ILE A 135 -6.94 -4.52 -7.96
CA ILE A 135 -7.80 -5.33 -7.09
C ILE A 135 -7.55 -5.10 -5.60
N TYR A 136 -6.41 -4.50 -5.24
CA TYR A 136 -6.06 -4.18 -3.85
C TYR A 136 -5.15 -2.95 -3.80
N TYR A 137 -5.30 -2.11 -2.78
CA TYR A 137 -4.52 -0.87 -2.64
C TYR A 137 -4.26 -0.50 -1.18
N VAL A 138 -3.02 -0.16 -0.88
CA VAL A 138 -2.54 0.44 0.37
C VAL A 138 -1.83 1.74 0.01
N HIS A 139 -2.10 2.80 0.78
CA HIS A 139 -1.69 4.19 0.52
C HIS A 139 -0.17 4.47 0.61
N THR A 140 0.74 3.51 0.38
CA THR A 140 2.19 3.75 0.48
C THR A 140 2.98 3.07 -0.64
N GLY A 141 3.90 3.82 -1.28
CA GLY A 141 4.79 3.27 -2.31
C GLY A 141 4.03 2.63 -3.48
N PHE A 142 4.47 1.43 -3.90
CA PHE A 142 3.77 0.58 -4.87
C PHE A 142 2.91 -0.50 -4.19
N ASN A 143 2.41 -0.28 -2.97
CA ASN A 143 1.67 -1.30 -2.23
C ASN A 143 0.25 -1.47 -2.78
N ARG A 144 0.13 -2.05 -3.97
CA ARG A 144 -1.10 -2.34 -4.68
C ARG A 144 -0.96 -3.64 -5.46
N GLU A 145 -2.09 -4.29 -5.69
CA GLU A 145 -2.15 -5.53 -6.45
C GLU A 145 -3.05 -5.35 -7.65
N TYR A 146 -2.64 -5.94 -8.77
CA TYR A 146 -3.37 -5.95 -10.02
C TYR A 146 -3.71 -7.38 -10.43
N GLU A 147 -4.73 -7.55 -11.25
CA GLU A 147 -5.15 -8.85 -11.77
C GLU A 147 -4.02 -9.63 -12.44
N ASN A 148 -3.18 -8.94 -13.21
CA ASN A 148 -2.07 -9.55 -13.91
C ASN A 148 -0.76 -8.95 -13.44
N GLU A 149 0.19 -9.82 -13.14
CA GLU A 149 1.52 -9.46 -12.66
C GLU A 149 2.55 -10.34 -13.35
N THR A 150 3.68 -9.79 -13.75
CA THR A 150 4.81 -10.54 -14.30
C THR A 150 6.11 -9.99 -13.73
N ASP A 151 6.84 -10.87 -13.05
CA ASP A 151 8.19 -10.60 -12.56
C ASP A 151 9.18 -10.95 -13.66
N TYR A 152 10.05 -10.02 -14.05
CA TYR A 152 11.18 -10.28 -14.92
C TYR A 152 12.47 -10.22 -14.09
N GLN A 153 13.27 -11.29 -14.14
CA GLN A 153 14.60 -11.25 -13.57
C GLN A 153 15.56 -10.64 -14.60
N VAL A 154 16.37 -9.69 -14.15
CA VAL A 154 17.30 -8.93 -14.98
C VAL A 154 18.70 -9.02 -14.42
N GLU A 155 19.67 -9.30 -15.29
CA GLU A 155 21.09 -9.29 -14.99
C GLU A 155 21.79 -8.32 -15.95
N GLN A 156 22.37 -7.25 -15.41
CA GLN A 156 23.05 -6.20 -16.16
C GLN A 156 22.26 -5.75 -17.39
N GLY A 157 20.98 -5.41 -17.17
CA GLY A 157 20.07 -4.94 -18.22
C GLY A 157 19.56 -6.03 -19.18
N ARG A 158 19.94 -7.30 -19.01
CA ARG A 158 19.44 -8.42 -19.80
C ARG A 158 18.35 -9.18 -19.05
N ILE A 159 17.23 -9.44 -19.70
CA ILE A 159 16.17 -10.31 -19.18
C ILE A 159 16.67 -11.76 -19.19
N ILE A 160 16.68 -12.41 -18.03
CA ILE A 160 17.15 -13.80 -17.88
C ILE A 160 16.01 -14.79 -17.66
N SER A 161 14.91 -14.35 -17.05
CA SER A 161 13.70 -15.17 -16.89
C SER A 161 12.49 -14.30 -16.59
N LYS A 162 11.29 -14.90 -16.68
CA LYS A 162 10.04 -14.26 -16.27
C LYS A 162 9.10 -15.25 -15.60
N THR A 163 8.30 -14.76 -14.66
CA THR A 163 7.23 -15.51 -14.00
C THR A 163 5.97 -14.68 -13.95
N SER A 164 4.84 -15.22 -14.43
CA SER A 164 3.57 -14.51 -14.47
C SER A 164 2.58 -15.06 -13.45
N TYR A 165 1.79 -14.18 -12.86
CA TYR A 165 0.75 -14.49 -11.88
C TYR A 165 -0.57 -13.87 -12.30
N ARG A 166 -1.65 -14.58 -11.96
CA ARG A 166 -3.01 -14.07 -12.03
C ARG A 166 -3.55 -13.92 -10.62
N ASN A 167 -3.63 -12.68 -10.17
CA ASN A 167 -4.18 -12.34 -8.88
C ASN A 167 -5.69 -12.14 -9.00
N SER A 168 -6.41 -12.28 -7.89
CA SER A 168 -7.87 -12.12 -7.91
C SER A 168 -8.39 -11.70 -6.54
N ILE A 169 -9.55 -11.03 -6.56
CA ILE A 169 -10.31 -10.71 -5.35
C ILE A 169 -11.74 -11.23 -5.51
N LYS A 170 -12.12 -12.18 -4.66
CA LYS A 170 -13.51 -12.63 -4.56
C LYS A 170 -14.20 -11.77 -3.53
N LYS A 171 -15.18 -10.97 -3.95
CA LYS A 171 -15.96 -10.11 -3.06
C LYS A 171 -16.72 -10.92 -2.02
N GLY A 172 -16.76 -10.37 -0.80
CA GLY A 172 -17.39 -10.96 0.37
C GLY A 172 -17.44 -9.92 1.50
N THR A 173 -17.48 -10.40 2.74
CA THR A 173 -17.45 -9.58 3.95
C THR A 173 -16.13 -8.83 3.98
N SER A 174 -16.20 -7.51 3.84
CA SER A 174 -15.03 -6.66 3.94
C SER A 174 -14.62 -6.44 5.38
N ILE A 175 -13.39 -5.94 5.57
CA ILE A 175 -12.89 -5.40 6.84
C ILE A 175 -13.90 -4.44 7.49
N LYS A 176 -14.52 -3.56 6.68
CA LYS A 176 -15.47 -2.54 7.14
C LYS A 176 -16.76 -3.16 7.65
N ASP A 177 -17.26 -4.17 6.94
CA ASP A 177 -18.47 -4.90 7.32
C ASP A 177 -18.24 -5.70 8.60
N ALA A 178 -17.09 -6.37 8.72
CA ALA A 178 -16.68 -7.06 9.94
C ALA A 178 -16.57 -6.10 11.14
N MET A 179 -16.01 -4.90 10.96
CA MET A 179 -15.98 -3.88 12.02
C MET A 179 -17.39 -3.46 12.44
N ASN A 180 -18.33 -3.32 11.49
CA ASN A 180 -19.72 -3.01 11.79
C ASN A 180 -20.40 -4.17 12.52
N LEU A 181 -20.13 -5.41 12.12
CA LEU A 181 -20.61 -6.62 12.78
C LEU A 181 -20.19 -6.67 14.24
N ILE A 182 -18.91 -6.41 14.53
CA ILE A 182 -18.40 -6.31 15.91
C ILE A 182 -19.13 -5.19 16.67
N LYS A 183 -19.20 -3.98 16.13
CA LYS A 183 -19.85 -2.84 16.81
C LYS A 183 -21.32 -3.09 17.15
N THR A 184 -22.02 -3.86 16.32
CA THR A 184 -23.45 -4.11 16.46
C THR A 184 -23.76 -5.31 17.34
N GLN A 185 -22.94 -6.36 17.30
CA GLN A 185 -23.20 -7.60 18.02
C GLN A 185 -22.41 -7.76 19.31
N PHE A 186 -21.36 -6.96 19.54
CA PHE A 186 -20.57 -7.07 20.76
C PHE A 186 -21.42 -6.70 21.98
N ASN A 187 -21.79 -7.70 22.77
CA ASN A 187 -22.55 -7.50 23.99
C ASN A 187 -21.60 -7.19 25.14
N ARG A 188 -21.54 -5.91 25.51
CA ARG A 188 -20.68 -5.41 26.59
C ARG A 188 -21.11 -5.91 27.97
N ASP A 189 -22.36 -6.34 28.15
CA ASP A 189 -22.88 -6.78 29.46
C ASP A 189 -22.17 -8.03 29.98
N TYR A 190 -21.55 -8.83 29.10
CA TYR A 190 -20.69 -9.96 29.50
C TYR A 190 -19.36 -9.53 30.14
N PHE A 191 -19.01 -8.24 30.04
CA PHE A 191 -17.73 -7.67 30.47
C PHE A 191 -17.93 -6.39 31.31
N PRO A 192 -18.62 -6.47 32.46
CA PRO A 192 -18.94 -5.32 33.31
C PRO A 192 -17.69 -4.59 33.83
N GLU A 193 -16.56 -5.28 33.99
CA GLU A 193 -15.26 -4.71 34.36
C GLU A 193 -14.74 -3.70 33.32
N LEU A 194 -15.26 -3.76 32.08
CA LEU A 194 -14.93 -2.84 30.99
C LEU A 194 -16.02 -1.80 30.74
N ALA A 195 -17.09 -1.76 31.54
CA ALA A 195 -18.31 -0.97 31.29
C ALA A 195 -18.04 0.53 31.06
N ASN A 196 -17.01 1.10 31.67
CA ASN A 196 -16.60 2.50 31.51
C ASN A 196 -15.26 2.67 30.79
N THR A 197 -14.69 1.58 30.28
CA THR A 197 -13.36 1.57 29.68
C THR A 197 -13.46 1.47 28.17
N LYS A 198 -12.69 2.28 27.45
CA LYS A 198 -12.53 2.14 25.99
C LYS A 198 -11.69 0.90 25.71
N VAL A 199 -12.22 -0.06 24.96
CA VAL A 199 -11.46 -1.24 24.53
C VAL A 199 -11.00 -1.02 23.11
N VAL A 200 -9.72 -1.24 22.85
CA VAL A 200 -9.15 -1.23 21.51
C VAL A 200 -8.65 -2.62 21.24
N ILE A 201 -9.18 -3.26 20.21
CA ILE A 201 -8.70 -4.55 19.73
C ILE A 201 -8.10 -4.38 18.35
N SER A 202 -7.08 -5.18 18.07
CA SER A 202 -6.63 -5.49 16.72
C SER A 202 -6.97 -6.92 16.44
N CYS A 203 -7.28 -7.23 15.19
CA CYS A 203 -7.40 -8.62 14.83
C CYS A 203 -6.66 -8.89 13.48
N ALA A 204 -6.70 -10.12 12.96
CA ALA A 204 -6.69 -10.40 11.52
C ALA A 204 -7.54 -11.64 11.18
N VAL A 205 -7.99 -11.80 9.93
CA VAL A 205 -8.66 -13.01 9.46
C VAL A 205 -7.95 -13.58 8.24
N LEU A 206 -7.70 -14.89 8.25
CA LEU A 206 -7.27 -15.63 7.07
C LEU A 206 -8.48 -16.41 6.55
N PRO A 207 -9.00 -16.09 5.36
CA PRO A 207 -10.05 -16.87 4.73
C PRO A 207 -9.47 -18.08 3.96
N LYS A 208 -10.33 -19.06 3.71
CA LYS A 208 -10.13 -20.13 2.72
C LYS A 208 -10.63 -19.68 1.35
N ALA A 209 -10.36 -20.48 0.32
CA ALA A 209 -10.71 -20.16 -1.07
C ALA A 209 -12.22 -19.94 -1.29
N ASP A 210 -13.06 -20.63 -0.53
CA ASP A 210 -14.52 -20.50 -0.61
C ASP A 210 -15.06 -19.25 0.14
N GLY A 211 -14.22 -18.59 0.94
CA GLY A 211 -14.59 -17.46 1.80
C GLY A 211 -14.94 -17.87 3.24
N SER A 212 -14.91 -19.16 3.57
CA SER A 212 -14.99 -19.60 4.97
C SER A 212 -13.72 -19.22 5.74
N ILE A 213 -13.79 -19.18 7.07
CA ILE A 213 -12.65 -18.79 7.90
C ILE A 213 -11.68 -19.97 8.04
N ASP A 214 -10.40 -19.70 7.82
CA ASP A 214 -9.31 -20.60 8.21
C ASP A 214 -8.82 -20.29 9.63
N SER A 215 -8.43 -19.04 9.88
CA SER A 215 -7.99 -18.60 11.20
C SER A 215 -8.41 -17.16 11.50
N ILE A 216 -8.55 -16.87 12.80
CA ILE A 216 -8.81 -15.54 13.34
C ILE A 216 -7.74 -15.27 14.39
N GLU A 217 -7.12 -14.11 14.30
CA GLU A 217 -6.25 -13.57 15.34
C GLU A 217 -6.96 -12.39 15.99
N VAL A 218 -6.99 -12.32 17.31
CA VAL A 218 -7.51 -11.16 18.05
C VAL A 218 -6.55 -10.82 19.19
N HIS A 219 -6.23 -9.54 19.31
CA HIS A 219 -5.38 -8.99 20.35
C HIS A 219 -6.03 -7.75 20.95
N ILE A 220 -6.12 -7.72 22.27
CA ILE A 220 -6.55 -6.53 22.99
C ILE A 220 -5.34 -5.60 23.11
N ILE A 221 -5.40 -4.45 22.45
CA ILE A 221 -4.37 -3.40 22.52
C ILE A 221 -4.52 -2.60 23.80
N ARG A 222 -5.76 -2.29 24.21
CA ARG A 222 -6.09 -1.57 25.45
C ARG A 222 -7.45 -2.01 25.99
N PRO A 223 -7.67 -2.03 27.31
CA PRO A 223 -6.70 -1.74 28.38
C PRO A 223 -5.75 -2.92 28.66
N ASN A 224 -4.54 -2.63 29.16
CA ASN A 224 -3.55 -3.68 29.49
C ASN A 224 -3.84 -4.38 30.83
N SER A 225 -4.68 -3.77 31.68
CA SER A 225 -4.94 -4.18 33.05
C SER A 225 -5.96 -5.33 33.20
N ILE A 226 -6.39 -5.94 32.10
CA ILE A 226 -7.33 -7.06 32.12
C ILE A 226 -6.58 -8.34 32.51
N MET A 227 -7.16 -9.16 33.40
CA MET A 227 -6.65 -10.50 33.71
C MET A 227 -6.69 -11.40 32.46
N GLU A 228 -5.71 -12.28 32.28
CA GLU A 228 -5.59 -13.13 31.07
C GLU A 228 -6.84 -13.98 30.81
N GLU A 229 -7.45 -14.58 31.83
CA GLU A 229 -8.70 -15.35 31.69
C GLU A 229 -9.84 -14.52 31.10
N ARG A 230 -9.96 -13.26 31.53
CA ARG A 230 -10.96 -12.31 31.01
C ARG A 230 -10.63 -11.84 29.60
N LYS A 231 -9.34 -11.69 29.26
CA LYS A 231 -8.90 -11.42 27.88
C LYS A 231 -9.30 -12.54 26.94
N ASN A 232 -9.13 -13.79 27.35
CA ASN A 232 -9.49 -14.96 26.54
C ASN A 232 -11.00 -15.00 26.24
N LEU A 233 -11.85 -14.77 27.24
CA LEU A 233 -13.31 -14.70 27.03
C LEU A 233 -13.70 -13.57 26.08
N TYR A 234 -13.02 -12.43 26.16
CA TYR A 234 -13.25 -11.30 25.26
C TYR A 234 -12.87 -11.65 23.83
N ILE A 235 -11.68 -12.24 23.64
CA ILE A 235 -11.18 -12.71 22.34
C ILE A 235 -12.14 -13.74 21.74
N GLU A 236 -12.57 -14.72 22.53
CA GLU A 236 -13.53 -15.75 22.11
C GLU A 236 -14.85 -15.13 21.66
N HIS A 237 -15.41 -14.19 22.42
CA HIS A 237 -16.64 -13.50 22.04
C HIS A 237 -16.51 -12.73 20.71
N ILE A 238 -15.37 -12.06 20.49
CA ILE A 238 -15.09 -11.40 19.20
C ILE A 238 -14.97 -12.42 18.07
N CYS A 239 -14.26 -13.54 18.29
CA CYS A 239 -14.16 -14.62 17.32
C CYS A 239 -15.54 -15.18 16.94
N GLU A 240 -16.43 -15.41 17.91
CA GLU A 240 -17.79 -15.88 17.65
C GLU A 240 -18.62 -14.89 16.83
N ILE A 241 -18.43 -13.59 17.03
CA ILE A 241 -19.07 -12.58 16.18
C ILE A 241 -18.52 -12.66 14.76
N LEU A 242 -17.20 -12.72 14.59
CA LEU A 242 -16.55 -12.77 13.29
C LEU A 242 -16.90 -14.05 12.50
N LYS A 243 -17.12 -15.18 13.18
CA LYS A 243 -17.58 -16.45 12.57
C LYS A 243 -18.99 -16.35 11.96
N LYS A 244 -19.80 -15.37 12.34
CA LYS A 244 -21.14 -15.15 11.76
C LYS A 244 -21.10 -14.41 10.42
N ALA A 245 -19.95 -13.89 10.01
CA ALA A 245 -19.80 -13.32 8.68
C ALA A 245 -20.04 -14.41 7.61
N PRO A 246 -20.88 -14.17 6.60
CA PRO A 246 -21.34 -15.23 5.69
C PRO A 246 -20.21 -15.84 4.86
N GLN A 247 -19.51 -15.01 4.08
CA GLN A 247 -18.31 -15.37 3.34
C GLN A 247 -17.37 -14.17 3.39
N TRP A 248 -16.12 -14.36 3.73
CA TRP A 248 -15.09 -13.32 3.74
C TRP A 248 -14.63 -12.98 2.34
N GLU A 249 -14.24 -11.72 2.14
CA GLU A 249 -13.50 -11.32 0.94
C GLU A 249 -12.19 -12.12 0.86
N VAL A 250 -11.89 -12.70 -0.32
CA VAL A 250 -10.70 -13.54 -0.53
C VAL A 250 -9.80 -12.88 -1.55
N LEU A 251 -8.65 -12.38 -1.08
CA LEU A 251 -7.59 -11.87 -1.93
C LEU A 251 -6.57 -12.97 -2.19
N THR A 252 -6.41 -13.38 -3.45
CA THR A 252 -5.38 -14.34 -3.87
C THR A 252 -4.31 -13.62 -4.67
N VAL A 253 -3.08 -13.62 -4.17
CA VAL A 253 -1.91 -12.96 -4.78
C VAL A 253 -0.79 -13.98 -4.94
N ARG A 254 -0.19 -14.06 -6.13
CA ARG A 254 0.89 -15.01 -6.45
C ARG A 254 0.58 -16.45 -5.98
N ASN A 255 -0.62 -16.92 -6.29
CA ASN A 255 -1.16 -18.24 -5.92
C ASN A 255 -1.33 -18.49 -4.40
N LYS A 256 -1.31 -17.45 -3.58
CA LYS A 256 -1.51 -17.55 -2.13
C LYS A 256 -2.69 -16.70 -1.69
N ILE A 257 -3.55 -17.26 -0.85
CA ILE A 257 -4.61 -16.50 -0.20
C ILE A 257 -3.96 -15.64 0.88
N ARG A 258 -4.22 -14.33 0.83
CA ARG A 258 -3.70 -13.37 1.79
C ARG A 258 -4.61 -13.29 3.01
N LYS A 259 -3.98 -13.28 4.18
CA LYS A 259 -4.59 -12.81 5.42
C LYS A 259 -4.95 -11.33 5.27
N THR A 260 -6.07 -10.91 5.85
CA THR A 260 -6.40 -9.48 5.91
C THR A 260 -5.27 -8.72 6.60
N GLU A 261 -5.02 -7.48 6.18
CA GLU A 261 -4.19 -6.57 6.96
C GLU A 261 -4.73 -6.44 8.39
N ARG A 262 -3.82 -6.26 9.36
CA ARG A 262 -4.23 -6.06 10.73
C ARG A 262 -5.01 -4.76 10.84
N TRP A 263 -6.24 -4.87 11.30
CA TRP A 263 -7.12 -3.74 11.53
C TRP A 263 -7.48 -3.59 13.00
N ALA A 264 -7.70 -2.35 13.42
CA ALA A 264 -8.01 -2.02 14.80
C ALA A 264 -9.40 -1.41 14.90
N ILE A 265 -10.14 -1.79 15.94
CA ILE A 265 -11.44 -1.24 16.24
C ILE A 265 -11.52 -0.82 17.70
N SER A 266 -12.10 0.35 17.92
CA SER A 266 -12.38 0.89 19.24
C SER A 266 -13.84 0.65 19.61
N LEU A 267 -14.05 -0.01 20.74
CA LEU A 267 -15.35 -0.26 21.34
C LEU A 267 -15.49 0.65 22.57
N SER A 268 -16.08 1.83 22.33
CA SER A 268 -16.30 2.86 23.34
C SER A 268 -17.49 2.51 24.25
N PRO A 269 -17.52 3.01 25.50
CA PRO A 269 -18.71 2.95 26.33
C PRO A 269 -19.89 3.65 25.64
N PRO A 270 -21.14 3.22 25.90
CA PRO A 270 -22.31 3.98 25.47
C PRO A 270 -22.22 5.41 26.03
N LYS A 271 -22.56 6.42 25.21
CA LYS A 271 -22.63 7.81 25.68
C LYS A 271 -23.69 7.86 26.78
N LYS A 272 -23.34 8.31 27.99
CA LYS A 272 -24.34 8.69 28.99
C LYS A 272 -25.22 9.77 28.35
N GLN A 273 -26.50 9.47 28.13
CA GLN A 273 -27.48 10.53 27.92
C GLN A 273 -27.52 11.34 29.21
N THR A 274 -26.91 12.52 29.21
CA THR A 274 -27.22 13.55 30.21
C THR A 274 -28.68 13.92 30.00
N ARG A 275 -29.59 13.27 30.73
CA ARG A 275 -30.93 13.82 30.97
C ARG A 275 -30.71 15.14 31.69
N GLY A 276 -30.90 16.25 30.97
CA GLY A 276 -30.99 17.57 31.59
C GLY A 276 -32.15 17.54 32.55
N ILE A 277 -31.86 17.57 33.85
CA ILE A 277 -32.85 17.88 34.87
C ILE A 277 -33.09 19.38 34.72
N SER A 278 -34.13 19.74 33.98
CA SER A 278 -34.76 21.04 34.08
C SER A 278 -35.40 21.10 35.46
N ALA A 279 -34.75 21.78 36.41
CA ALA A 279 -35.41 22.22 37.63
C ALA A 279 -36.50 23.23 37.25
N GLN A 280 -37.75 22.91 37.57
CA GLN A 280 -38.82 23.89 37.78
C GLN A 280 -38.82 24.31 39.24
#